data_AF-A0A316I165-F1
#
_entry.id   AF-A0A316I165-F1
#
_cell.length_a   1.000
_cell.length_b   1.000
_cell.length_c   1.000
_cell.angle_alpha   90.00
_cell.angle_beta   90.00
_cell.angle_gamma   90.00
#
_symmetry.space_group_name_H-M   'P 1'
#
loop_
_entity.id
_entity.type
_entity.pdbx_description
1 polymer ?
#
loop_
_entity_poly.entity_id
_entity_poly.type
_entity_poly.pdbx_seq_one_letter_code
_entity_poly.pdbx_strand_id
1 'polypeptide(L)'
;MHDLVVECPVRLTESNRDELRLLYADLRDHYARRDARDGTRTTLHFVWSGVLDPELFGATYADQRHIFTASRPILNSTRDTAGLQETNRWLSGSAQPNGASLRT
;
A
#
# COMPACT_ATOMS: atom_id res chain seq x y z
N MET A 1 23.88 1.45 3.87
CA MET A 1 22.43 1.36 4.14
C MET A 1 21.97 0.06 3.50
N HIS A 2 21.45 -0.87 4.28
CA HIS A 2 20.91 -2.12 3.75
C HIS A 2 19.41 -1.95 3.50
N ASP A 3 18.99 -2.27 2.29
CA ASP A 3 17.58 -2.32 1.91
C ASP A 3 17.01 -3.69 2.31
N LEU A 4 15.97 -3.67 3.15
CA LEU A 4 15.22 -4.84 3.56
C LEU A 4 13.80 -4.75 3.01
N VAL A 5 13.31 -5.81 2.37
CA VAL A 5 11.90 -5.92 1.98
C VAL A 5 11.22 -6.91 2.93
N VAL A 6 10.09 -6.49 3.50
CA VAL A 6 9.26 -7.36 4.32
C VAL A 6 7.91 -7.53 3.66
N GLU A 7 7.52 -8.79 3.40
CA GLU A 7 6.19 -9.12 2.90
C GLU A 7 5.17 -9.15 4.05
N CYS A 8 4.07 -8.42 3.85
CA CYS A 8 2.95 -8.29 4.76
C CYS A 8 1.70 -8.87 4.08
N PRO A 9 1.38 -10.16 4.26
CA PRO A 9 0.15 -10.72 3.71
C PRO A 9 -1.06 -10.10 4.44
N VAL A 10 -1.98 -9.51 3.68
CA VAL A 10 -3.19 -8.88 4.19
C VAL A 10 -4.41 -9.34 3.43
N ARG A 11 -5.52 -9.46 4.15
CA ARG A 11 -6.85 -9.72 3.59
C ARG A 11 -7.69 -8.47 3.81
N LEU A 12 -8.30 -7.98 2.74
CA LEU A 12 -9.28 -6.90 2.84
C LEU A 12 -10.68 -7.50 3.00
N THR A 13 -11.46 -6.94 3.91
CA THR A 13 -12.88 -7.25 4.11
C THR A 13 -13.64 -5.94 4.25
N GLU A 14 -14.97 -6.00 4.19
CA GLU A 14 -15.82 -4.81 4.34
C GLU A 14 -15.67 -4.12 5.71
N SER A 15 -15.25 -4.86 6.76
CA SER A 15 -15.29 -4.38 8.14
C SER A 15 -13.92 -4.20 8.81
N ASN A 16 -12.82 -4.61 8.18
CA ASN A 16 -11.51 -4.63 8.85
C ASN A 16 -10.62 -3.41 8.55
N ARG A 17 -11.16 -2.36 7.94
CA ARG A 17 -10.38 -1.16 7.59
C ARG A 17 -9.73 -0.52 8.83
N ASP A 18 -10.46 -0.40 9.94
CA ASP A 18 -9.90 0.21 11.16
C ASP A 18 -8.85 -0.68 11.83
N GLU A 19 -9.02 -1.99 11.80
CA GLU A 19 -8.00 -2.94 12.24
C GLU A 19 -6.72 -2.82 11.41
N LEU A 20 -6.86 -2.66 10.08
CA LEU A 20 -5.73 -2.44 9.18
C LEU A 20 -5.00 -1.12 9.49
N ARG A 21 -5.72 -0.06 9.87
CA ARG A 21 -5.11 1.22 10.28
C ARG A 21 -4.25 1.05 11.53
N LEU A 22 -4.72 0.30 12.52
CA LEU A 22 -3.95 -0.03 13.73
C LEU A 22 -2.71 -0.84 13.37
N LEU A 23 -2.86 -1.87 12.53
CA LEU A 23 -1.74 -2.66 12.03
C LEU A 23 -0.69 -1.79 11.33
N TYR A 24 -1.10 -0.85 10.49
CA TYR A 24 -0.17 0.04 9.79
C TYR A 24 0.60 0.95 10.76
N ALA A 25 -0.07 1.49 11.77
CA ALA A 25 0.58 2.30 12.81
C ALA A 25 1.63 1.48 13.58
N ASP A 26 1.29 0.25 13.96
CA ASP A 26 2.21 -0.65 14.66
C ASP A 26 3.42 -1.02 13.80
N LEU A 27 3.20 -1.38 12.54
CA LEU A 27 4.29 -1.66 11.58
C LEU A 27 5.17 -0.42 11.36
N ARG A 28 4.55 0.77 11.24
CA ARG A 28 5.28 2.03 11.14
C ARG A 28 6.24 2.19 12.30
N ASP A 29 5.73 2.12 13.52
CA ASP A 29 6.52 2.39 14.72
C ASP A 29 7.57 1.30 14.97
N HIS A 30 7.22 0.04 14.75
CA HIS A 30 8.13 -1.09 14.89
C HIS A 30 9.36 -0.95 13.99
N TYR A 31 9.17 -0.83 12.67
CA TYR A 31 10.32 -0.75 11.77
C TYR A 31 11.02 0.61 11.80
N ALA A 32 10.37 1.68 12.31
CA ALA A 32 11.06 2.96 12.50
C ALA A 32 12.14 2.83 13.58
N ARG A 33 11.79 2.18 14.70
CA ARG A 33 12.72 1.90 15.79
C ARG A 33 13.82 0.93 15.35
N ARG A 34 13.46 -0.09 14.57
CA ARG A 34 14.42 -1.05 14.01
C ARG A 34 15.41 -0.38 13.05
N ASP A 35 14.91 0.37 12.08
CA ASP A 35 15.73 1.05 11.07
C ASP A 35 16.69 2.06 11.71
N ALA A 36 16.23 2.81 12.72
CA ALA A 36 17.08 3.72 13.48
C ALA A 36 18.18 2.99 14.29
N ARG A 37 17.89 1.80 14.82
CA ARG A 37 18.84 0.98 15.58
C ARG A 37 19.88 0.30 14.69
N ASP A 38 19.42 -0.25 13.57
CA ASP A 38 20.22 -1.16 12.74
C ASP A 38 20.86 -0.45 11.53
N GLY A 39 20.53 0.83 11.30
CA GLY A 39 21.02 1.59 10.14
C GLY A 39 20.47 1.07 8.81
N THR A 40 19.31 0.42 8.85
CA THR A 40 18.62 -0.18 7.70
C THR A 40 17.53 0.73 7.16
N ARG A 41 17.06 0.45 5.95
CA ARG A 41 15.85 1.05 5.41
C ARG A 41 14.90 -0.07 5.00
N THR A 42 13.80 -0.21 5.73
CA THR A 42 12.82 -1.26 5.47
C THR A 42 11.73 -0.76 4.51
N THR A 43 11.51 -1.50 3.43
CA THR A 43 10.35 -1.38 2.54
C THR A 43 9.30 -2.40 2.96
N LEU A 44 8.08 -1.94 3.21
CA LEU A 44 6.94 -2.83 3.52
C LEU A 44 6.19 -3.17 2.24
N HIS A 45 6.07 -4.45 1.92
CA HIS A 45 5.36 -4.95 0.75
C HIS A 45 4.06 -5.63 1.17
N PHE A 46 2.94 -4.93 1.01
CA PHE A 46 1.62 -5.47 1.31
C PHE A 46 1.14 -6.36 0.16
N VAL A 47 0.94 -7.64 0.47
CA VAL A 47 0.46 -8.65 -0.46
C VAL A 47 -1.00 -8.93 -0.14
N TRP A 48 -1.88 -8.43 -1.00
CA TRP A 48 -3.32 -8.49 -0.83
C TRP A 48 -3.88 -9.81 -1.36
N SER A 49 -4.78 -10.42 -0.59
CA SER A 49 -5.49 -11.64 -0.97
C SER A 49 -7.00 -11.48 -0.83
N GLY A 50 -7.76 -12.19 -1.66
CA GLY A 50 -9.22 -12.13 -1.70
C GLY A 50 -9.76 -11.17 -2.76
N VAL A 51 -11.09 -10.98 -2.77
CA VAL A 51 -11.75 -10.02 -3.66
C VAL A 51 -11.47 -8.62 -3.15
N LEU A 52 -10.77 -7.81 -3.95
CA LEU A 52 -10.52 -6.41 -3.66
C LEU A 52 -11.59 -5.57 -4.33
N ASP A 53 -12.60 -5.19 -3.56
CA ASP A 53 -13.50 -4.13 -3.97
C ASP A 53 -12.71 -2.83 -4.19
N PRO A 54 -12.84 -2.15 -5.35
CA PRO A 54 -12.06 -0.96 -5.66
C PRO A 54 -12.28 0.21 -4.69
N GLU A 55 -13.48 0.40 -4.15
CA GLU A 55 -13.78 1.50 -3.23
C GLU A 55 -13.13 1.24 -1.86
N LEU A 56 -13.29 0.02 -1.34
CA LEU A 56 -12.66 -0.39 -0.09
C LEU A 56 -11.13 -0.37 -0.18
N PHE A 57 -10.59 -0.87 -1.29
CA PHE A 57 -9.15 -0.89 -1.53
C PHE A 57 -8.59 0.52 -1.66
N GLY A 58 -9.26 1.40 -2.42
CA GLY A 58 -8.84 2.80 -2.58
C GLY A 58 -8.78 3.55 -1.25
N ALA A 59 -9.79 3.38 -0.40
CA ALA A 59 -9.83 3.99 0.91
C ALA A 59 -8.71 3.47 1.85
N THR A 60 -8.44 2.16 1.80
CA THR A 60 -7.38 1.53 2.58
C THR A 60 -5.98 1.94 2.11
N TYR A 61 -5.80 2.07 0.79
CA TYR A 61 -4.56 2.55 0.20
C TYR A 61 -4.27 4.02 0.56
N ALA A 62 -5.31 4.87 0.59
CA ALA A 62 -5.17 6.24 1.06
C ALA A 62 -4.69 6.31 2.52
N ASP A 63 -5.21 5.43 3.39
CA ASP A 63 -4.76 5.33 4.78
C ASP A 63 -3.29 4.89 4.87
N GLN A 64 -2.88 3.88 4.10
CA GLN A 64 -1.46 3.47 4.04
C GLN A 64 -0.56 4.63 3.64
N ARG A 65 -0.92 5.35 2.58
CA ARG A 65 -0.15 6.52 2.14
C ARG A 65 -0.08 7.56 3.25
N HIS A 66 -1.19 7.89 3.89
CA HIS A 66 -1.20 8.85 5.00
C HIS A 66 -0.25 8.43 6.14
N ILE A 67 -0.23 7.15 6.50
CA ILE A 67 0.56 6.63 7.62
C ILE A 67 2.05 6.52 7.26
N PHE A 68 2.40 6.16 6.02
CA PHE A 68 3.77 5.85 5.62
C PHE A 68 4.46 6.92 4.77
N THR A 69 3.75 7.85 4.10
CA THR A 69 4.30 8.76 3.06
C THR A 69 5.55 9.53 3.48
N ALA A 70 5.64 9.94 4.74
CA ALA A 70 6.79 10.69 5.24
C ALA A 70 7.92 9.81 5.81
N SER A 71 7.64 8.53 6.10
CA SER A 71 8.52 7.70 6.93
C SER A 71 9.22 6.57 6.19
N ARG A 72 8.63 5.99 5.14
CA ARG A 72 9.26 4.88 4.38
C ARG A 72 8.57 4.55 3.05
N PRO A 73 9.30 3.88 2.14
CA PRO A 73 8.69 3.25 0.97
C PRO A 73 7.73 2.11 1.36
N ILE A 74 6.63 1.99 0.62
CA ILE A 74 5.71 0.85 0.67
C ILE A 74 5.43 0.34 -0.75
N LEU A 75 5.18 -0.96 -0.88
CA LEU A 75 4.78 -1.65 -2.10
C LEU A 75 3.43 -2.34 -1.88
N ASN A 76 2.61 -2.42 -2.92
CA ASN A 76 1.35 -3.16 -2.89
C ASN A 76 1.26 -4.09 -4.10
N SER A 77 0.90 -5.35 -3.85
CA SER A 77 0.58 -6.31 -4.90
C SER A 77 -0.66 -7.11 -4.56
N THR A 78 -1.44 -7.49 -5.55
CA THR A 78 -2.53 -8.46 -5.41
C THR A 78 -2.00 -9.85 -5.72
N ARG A 79 -2.38 -10.84 -4.92
CA ARG A 79 -2.18 -12.25 -5.24
C ARG A 79 -3.42 -12.73 -5.97
N ASP A 80 -3.39 -12.68 -7.30
CA ASP A 80 -4.43 -13.31 -8.11
C ASP A 80 -4.09 -14.79 -8.34
N THR A 81 -5.09 -15.59 -8.70
CA THR A 81 -5.00 -17.00 -9.11
C THR A 81 -3.95 -17.26 -10.20
N ALA A 82 -3.53 -16.22 -10.95
CA ALA A 82 -2.49 -16.29 -11.99
C ALA A 82 -1.11 -15.71 -11.58
N GLY A 83 -0.93 -15.14 -10.38
CA GLY A 83 0.35 -14.58 -9.90
C GLY A 83 0.24 -13.25 -9.14
N LEU A 84 1.39 -12.69 -8.74
CA LEU A 84 1.50 -11.37 -8.09
C LEU A 84 1.37 -10.24 -9.14
N GLN A 85 0.37 -9.36 -9.01
CA GLN A 85 0.23 -8.17 -9.85
C GLN A 85 0.49 -6.90 -9.03
N GLU A 86 1.36 -6.01 -9.51
CA GLU A 86 1.66 -4.74 -8.83
C GLU A 86 0.48 -3.76 -8.90
N THR A 87 -0.05 -3.37 -7.74
CA THR A 87 -1.29 -2.58 -7.63
C THR A 87 -1.04 -1.08 -7.56
N ASN A 88 0.17 -0.66 -7.16
CA ASN A 88 0.54 0.77 -7.09
C ASN A 88 0.36 1.51 -8.42
N ARG A 89 0.52 0.79 -9.55
CA ARG A 89 0.35 1.32 -10.91
C ARG A 89 -1.10 1.66 -11.25
N TRP A 90 -2.06 0.90 -10.74
CA TRP A 90 -3.50 1.09 -11.03
C TRP A 90 -4.04 2.36 -10.40
N LEU A 91 -3.66 2.66 -9.15
CA LEU A 91 -4.17 3.83 -8.42
C LEU A 91 -3.40 5.12 -8.71
N SER A 92 -2.21 5.03 -9.30
CA SER A 92 -1.44 6.20 -9.75
C SER A 92 -1.87 6.69 -11.15
N GLY A 93 -2.69 5.91 -11.87
CA GLY A 93 -3.17 6.21 -13.22
C GLY A 93 -4.49 6.99 -13.29
N SER A 94 -5.15 7.27 -12.17
CA SER A 94 -6.41 8.03 -12.13
C SER A 94 -6.18 9.55 -12.19
N ALA A 95 -5.38 10.01 -13.16
CA ALA A 95 -5.44 11.39 -13.62
C ALA A 95 -6.44 11.45 -14.80
N GLN A 96 -7.64 11.95 -14.50
CA GLN A 96 -8.77 12.30 -15.39
C GLN A 96 -8.59 12.08 -16.92
N PRO A 97 -9.45 11.31 -17.60
CA PRO A 97 -9.65 11.43 -19.04
C PRO A 97 -10.71 12.51 -19.27
N ASN A 98 -10.32 13.79 -19.27
CA ASN A 98 -11.19 14.84 -19.80
C ASN A 98 -10.37 16.03 -20.30
N GLY A 99 -9.49 15.77 -21.26
CA GLY A 99 -9.08 16.78 -22.23
C GLY A 99 -10.12 16.83 -23.34
N ALA A 100 -11.20 17.58 -23.14
CA ALA A 100 -12.13 17.92 -24.19
C ALA A 100 -11.37 18.64 -25.32
N SER A 101 -11.06 17.91 -26.40
CA SER A 101 -10.60 18.50 -27.66
C SER A 101 -11.83 19.09 -28.36
N LEU A 102 -12.21 20.31 -27.95
CA LEU A 102 -13.06 21.15 -28.77
C LEU A 102 -12.22 21.68 -29.94
N ARG A 103 -12.42 21.03 -31.09
CA ARG A 103 -12.18 21.62 -32.41
C ARG A 103 -13.04 22.88 -32.52
N THR A 104 -12.39 24.02 -32.79
CA THR A 104 -12.71 24.98 -33.86
C THR A 104 -11.60 26.00 -33.94
#